data_AF-A0ABD3KMH1-F1
#
_entry.id   AF-A0ABD3KMH1-F1
#
_cell.length_a   1.000
_cell.length_b   1.000
_cell.length_c   1.000
_cell.angle_alpha   90.00
_cell.angle_beta   90.00
_cell.angle_gamma   90.00
#
_symmetry.space_group_name_H-M   'P 1'
#
loop_
_entity.id
_entity.type
_entity.pdbx_description
1 polymer ?
#
loop_
_entity_poly.entity_id
_entity_poly.type
_entity_poly.pdbx_seq_one_letter_code
_entity_poly.pdbx_strand_id
1 'polypeptide(L)'
;MSRPNQMQSSSSDREQTHLDDSGIKHEEKVKSITGFLNNVVSEPVESLIIVDMIMRLGIKSLFQEQIKAILQWQYTHFTSLNHGKDDVYEIALRFRLLRQEGYYVLADVFEYFKDRGKGFIMKLEGNAKGMMELYEASQMSIEGVDILDEAECFSSKCLNELLTCNLDPEQVRMIESTLRYPYRKSFARSLAPLSFVNDMPAANPWMEDLLEVANRERRIIQSLHRKEIHQINMWWKELGLGEEMEFVRDQPLKWYMWSMAILTDPSLSELRVELIKPISLVYIIDDIFDVYGKADELILFTEVIERWDNACAEQLPQYMKKCFKVLSDITNDLGNIIFEKHGRNPTRFLKQMWANLCNAFLVEFQWNASGKLPQADDYLKNGIITSGVPLVLAHLFFLMGQNIANQSMDSKKEEVPLPNTIFLVAEILRLWDDLGCAQDENQNGYDGSYVECYLRENQGSSYQSARKHVMELISKSWKLLNKECLSPCPFSAPFLEACVNAAKMVSLMYNYEDKHGLGLLQDHMKSLTYDHETL
;
A
#
# COMPACT_ATOMS: atom_id res chain seq x y z
N MET A 1 64.97 32.36 0.47
CA MET A 1 64.52 31.54 -0.67
C MET A 1 63.37 30.67 -0.20
N SER A 2 62.32 30.67 -1.02
CA SER A 2 60.94 30.20 -0.87
C SER A 2 60.66 28.98 0.04
N ARG A 3 59.69 29.14 0.95
CA ARG A 3 58.90 28.03 1.52
C ARG A 3 57.73 27.72 0.57
N PRO A 4 57.23 26.47 0.50
CA PRO A 4 56.32 26.03 -0.56
C PRO A 4 54.87 26.47 -0.31
N ASN A 5 54.14 26.68 -1.41
CA ASN A 5 52.69 26.87 -1.46
C ASN A 5 51.95 25.76 -0.69
N GLN A 6 51.23 26.13 0.37
CA GLN A 6 50.08 25.35 0.82
C GLN A 6 48.90 25.75 -0.07
N MET A 7 48.49 24.85 -0.97
CA MET A 7 47.18 24.93 -1.62
C MET A 7 46.11 24.89 -0.52
N GLN A 8 45.37 25.97 -0.35
CA GLN A 8 44.11 25.95 0.36
C GLN A 8 43.14 25.11 -0.49
N SER A 9 42.85 23.88 -0.06
CA SER A 9 41.71 23.12 -0.57
C SER A 9 40.47 23.96 -0.39
N SER A 10 39.71 24.20 -1.46
CA SER A 10 38.49 25.01 -1.41
C SER A 10 37.45 24.37 -0.47
N SER A 11 36.52 25.14 0.09
CA SER A 11 35.43 24.58 0.92
C SER A 11 34.61 23.54 0.16
N SER A 12 34.52 23.66 -1.17
CA SER A 12 33.86 22.67 -2.03
C SER A 12 34.62 21.33 -2.08
N ASP A 13 35.96 21.35 -2.06
CA ASP A 13 36.75 20.11 -2.03
C ASP A 13 36.59 19.37 -0.69
N ARG A 14 36.37 20.10 0.42
CA ARG A 14 36.13 19.52 1.75
C ARG A 14 34.73 18.96 1.91
N GLU A 15 33.70 19.64 1.41
CA GLU A 15 32.33 19.09 1.40
C GLU A 15 32.23 17.86 0.50
N GLN A 16 32.88 17.88 -0.66
CA GLN A 16 32.86 16.76 -1.60
C GLN A 16 33.65 15.54 -1.09
N THR A 17 34.82 15.76 -0.46
CA THR A 17 35.57 14.66 0.19
C THR A 17 34.86 14.08 1.43
N HIS A 18 34.12 14.88 2.20
CA HIS A 18 33.30 14.37 3.30
C HIS A 18 32.06 13.59 2.83
N LEU A 19 31.42 14.03 1.74
CA LEU A 19 30.32 13.30 1.11
C LEU A 19 30.80 11.95 0.55
N ASP A 20 31.95 11.92 -0.12
CA ASP A 20 32.57 10.71 -0.64
C ASP A 20 32.99 9.73 0.48
N ASP A 21 33.60 10.21 1.57
CA ASP A 21 33.96 9.38 2.74
C ASP A 21 32.72 8.81 3.46
N SER A 22 31.62 9.57 3.50
CA SER A 22 30.34 9.09 4.06
C SER A 22 29.66 8.02 3.19
N GLY A 23 29.80 8.13 1.86
CA GLY A 23 29.29 7.14 0.91
C GLY A 23 30.07 5.83 0.97
N ILE A 24 31.41 5.91 1.02
CA ILE A 24 32.30 4.76 1.15
C ILE A 24 31.99 3.98 2.43
N LYS A 25 31.84 4.66 3.57
CA LYS A 25 31.46 4.01 4.85
C LYS A 25 30.11 3.32 4.80
N HIS A 26 29.13 3.91 4.11
CA HIS A 26 27.81 3.30 3.93
C HIS A 26 27.89 2.00 3.11
N GLU A 27 28.59 2.04 1.97
CA GLU A 27 28.79 0.84 1.14
C GLU A 27 29.55 -0.26 1.87
N GLU A 28 30.57 0.08 2.66
CA GLU A 28 31.31 -0.87 3.48
C GLU A 28 30.40 -1.58 4.50
N LYS A 29 29.50 -0.82 5.15
CA LYS A 29 28.51 -1.39 6.08
C LYS A 29 27.48 -2.28 5.39
N VAL A 30 26.97 -1.87 4.23
CA VAL A 30 26.08 -2.70 3.42
C VAL A 30 26.78 -4.01 3.02
N LYS A 31 28.06 -3.97 2.63
CA LYS A 31 28.87 -5.17 2.33
C LYS A 31 29.10 -6.04 3.57
N SER A 32 29.38 -5.42 4.72
CA SER A 32 29.53 -6.12 6.01
C SER A 32 28.27 -6.91 6.37
N ILE A 33 27.10 -6.24 6.34
CA ILE A 33 25.79 -6.87 6.59
C ILE A 33 25.51 -7.97 5.56
N THR A 34 25.81 -7.74 4.28
CA THR A 34 25.66 -8.76 3.23
C THR A 34 26.50 -9.99 3.53
N GLY A 35 27.77 -9.82 3.92
CA GLY A 35 28.65 -10.91 4.32
C GLY A 35 28.12 -11.66 5.53
N PHE A 36 27.59 -10.95 6.53
CA PHE A 36 26.95 -11.55 7.68
C PHE A 36 25.70 -12.36 7.32
N LEU A 37 24.79 -11.78 6.53
CA LEU A 37 23.57 -12.46 6.04
C LEU A 37 23.89 -13.76 5.31
N ASN A 38 24.94 -13.77 4.49
CA ASN A 38 25.40 -14.97 3.79
C ASN A 38 25.89 -16.07 4.76
N ASN A 39 26.45 -15.70 5.91
CA ASN A 39 26.93 -16.65 6.92
C ASN A 39 25.80 -17.23 7.76
N VAL A 40 24.70 -16.50 7.95
CA VAL A 40 23.56 -16.92 8.77
C VAL A 40 22.41 -17.53 7.95
N VAL A 41 22.59 -17.79 6.64
CA VAL A 41 21.53 -18.32 5.76
C VAL A 41 20.85 -19.58 6.33
N SER A 42 21.64 -20.46 6.96
CA SER A 42 21.18 -21.72 7.53
C SER A 42 20.79 -21.64 9.01
N GLU A 43 20.79 -20.45 9.62
CA GLU A 43 20.39 -20.29 11.02
C GLU A 43 18.87 -20.29 11.15
N PRO A 44 18.25 -21.19 11.94
CA PRO A 44 16.80 -21.35 11.97
C PRO A 44 16.00 -20.12 12.42
N VAL A 45 16.52 -19.35 13.39
CA VAL A 45 15.79 -18.25 14.05
C VAL A 45 16.44 -16.90 13.80
N GLU A 46 17.77 -16.80 13.96
CA GLU A 46 18.50 -15.54 13.83
C GLU A 46 18.30 -14.92 12.43
N SER A 47 18.35 -15.74 11.37
CA SER A 47 18.12 -15.29 10.00
C SER A 47 16.72 -14.69 9.80
N LEU A 48 15.68 -15.27 10.41
CA LEU A 48 14.31 -14.77 10.34
C LEU A 48 14.16 -13.42 11.06
N ILE A 49 14.78 -13.28 12.23
CA ILE A 49 14.76 -12.03 13.00
C ILE A 49 15.40 -10.90 12.17
N ILE A 50 16.54 -11.16 11.54
CA ILE A 50 17.24 -10.14 10.74
C ILE A 50 16.40 -9.77 9.50
N VAL A 51 15.80 -10.76 8.82
CA VAL A 51 14.91 -10.51 7.67
C VAL A 51 13.72 -9.64 8.10
N ASP A 52 13.07 -9.96 9.21
CA ASP A 52 11.96 -9.16 9.74
C ASP A 52 12.39 -7.73 10.06
N MET A 53 13.57 -7.54 10.65
CA MET A 53 14.14 -6.22 10.91
C MET A 53 14.39 -5.45 9.60
N ILE A 54 15.03 -6.06 8.60
CA ILE A 54 15.28 -5.44 7.29
C ILE A 54 13.97 -4.98 6.63
N MET A 55 12.92 -5.81 6.68
CA MET A 55 11.61 -5.48 6.12
C MET A 55 10.90 -4.36 6.89
N ARG A 56 10.97 -4.38 8.23
CA ARG A 56 10.38 -3.33 9.08
C ARG A 56 11.15 -2.01 9.00
N LEU A 57 12.46 -2.05 8.76
CA LEU A 57 13.32 -0.89 8.55
C LEU A 57 13.17 -0.26 7.15
N GLY A 58 12.46 -0.92 6.22
CA GLY A 58 12.23 -0.41 4.88
C GLY A 58 13.45 -0.47 3.96
N ILE A 59 14.42 -1.35 4.24
CA ILE A 59 15.67 -1.51 3.48
C ILE A 59 15.77 -2.85 2.75
N LYS A 60 14.62 -3.50 2.50
CA LYS A 60 14.50 -4.76 1.75
C LYS A 60 15.20 -4.72 0.39
N SER A 61 15.14 -3.57 -0.31
CA SER A 61 15.73 -3.39 -1.64
C SER A 61 17.26 -3.59 -1.66
N LEU A 62 17.95 -3.35 -0.54
CA LEU A 62 19.40 -3.55 -0.45
C LEU A 62 19.80 -5.02 -0.35
N PHE A 63 18.90 -5.91 0.11
CA PHE A 63 19.24 -7.28 0.52
C PHE A 63 18.32 -8.34 -0.13
N GLN A 64 17.72 -8.04 -1.29
CA GLN A 64 16.72 -8.91 -1.94
C GLN A 64 17.24 -10.35 -2.15
N GLU A 65 18.48 -10.50 -2.64
CA GLU A 65 19.07 -11.82 -2.89
C GLU A 65 19.33 -12.61 -1.60
N GLN A 66 19.79 -11.94 -0.54
CA GLN A 66 20.04 -12.56 0.76
C GLN A 66 18.73 -12.99 1.42
N ILE A 67 17.71 -12.13 1.41
CA ILE A 67 16.37 -12.44 1.92
C ILE A 67 15.80 -13.66 1.17
N LYS A 68 15.89 -13.66 -0.16
CA LYS A 68 15.43 -14.78 -0.98
C LYS A 68 16.16 -16.08 -0.63
N ALA A 69 17.48 -16.04 -0.46
CA ALA A 69 18.27 -17.22 -0.09
C ALA A 69 17.90 -17.76 1.30
N ILE A 70 17.77 -16.87 2.29
CA ILE A 70 17.33 -17.22 3.66
C ILE A 70 15.95 -17.87 3.62
N LEU A 71 14.96 -17.22 3.01
CA LEU A 71 13.59 -17.72 3.00
C LEU A 71 13.43 -19.00 2.19
N GLN A 72 14.19 -19.17 1.10
CA GLN A 72 14.23 -20.43 0.36
C GLN A 72 14.78 -21.57 1.24
N TRP A 73 15.83 -21.32 2.02
CA TRP A 73 16.37 -22.30 2.95
C TRP A 73 15.35 -22.66 4.04
N GLN A 74 14.72 -21.65 4.64
CA GLN A 74 13.68 -21.80 5.66
C GLN A 74 12.47 -22.59 5.14
N TYR A 75 12.04 -22.31 3.92
CA TYR A 75 10.94 -23.01 3.25
C TYR A 75 11.28 -24.49 3.02
N THR A 76 12.48 -24.77 2.52
CA THR A 76 12.93 -26.15 2.21
C THR A 76 13.05 -27.01 3.47
N HIS A 77 13.37 -26.40 4.61
CA HIS A 77 13.53 -27.08 5.90
C HIS A 77 12.32 -26.91 6.83
N PHE A 78 11.23 -26.31 6.36
CA PHE A 78 10.09 -25.89 7.17
C PHE A 78 9.54 -27.03 8.04
N THR A 79 9.34 -28.21 7.48
CA THR A 79 8.86 -29.39 8.23
C THR A 79 9.86 -29.86 9.28
N SER A 80 11.14 -29.99 8.89
CA SER A 80 12.21 -30.47 9.76
C SER A 80 12.47 -29.57 10.98
N LEU A 81 12.34 -28.25 10.81
CA LEU A 81 12.55 -27.27 11.86
C LEU A 81 11.39 -27.23 12.87
N ASN A 82 10.20 -27.66 12.46
CA ASN A 82 8.99 -27.63 13.30
C ASN A 82 8.82 -28.89 14.18
N HIS A 83 9.76 -29.85 14.14
CA HIS A 83 9.66 -31.11 14.89
C HIS A 83 10.23 -31.03 16.33
N GLY A 84 10.58 -29.83 16.83
CA GLY A 84 11.54 -29.66 17.92
C GLY A 84 11.18 -28.93 19.23
N LYS A 85 10.08 -28.12 19.34
CA LYS A 85 9.39 -27.61 20.59
C LYS A 85 8.73 -26.23 20.45
N ASP A 86 7.61 -26.09 21.19
CA ASP A 86 7.01 -24.99 22.00
C ASP A 86 7.18 -23.49 21.69
N ASP A 87 8.05 -23.02 20.78
CA ASP A 87 8.21 -21.58 20.55
C ASP A 87 7.23 -21.04 19.49
N VAL A 88 6.10 -20.52 19.96
CA VAL A 88 5.10 -19.84 19.13
C VAL A 88 5.70 -18.71 18.31
N TYR A 89 6.66 -17.96 18.86
CA TYR A 89 7.26 -16.83 18.17
C TYR A 89 7.99 -17.28 16.90
N GLU A 90 8.84 -18.30 17.01
CA GLU A 90 9.62 -18.81 15.88
C GLU A 90 8.70 -19.35 14.77
N ILE A 91 7.71 -20.18 15.13
CA ILE A 91 6.80 -20.80 14.17
C ILE A 91 5.94 -19.73 13.48
N ALA A 92 5.39 -18.79 14.24
CA ALA A 92 4.59 -17.70 13.70
C ALA A 92 5.41 -16.77 12.80
N LEU A 93 6.63 -16.41 13.20
CA LEU A 93 7.54 -15.57 12.42
C LEU A 93 7.91 -16.23 11.09
N ARG A 94 8.35 -17.49 11.13
CA ARG A 94 8.69 -18.26 9.92
C ARG A 94 7.49 -18.35 8.99
N PHE A 95 6.32 -18.70 9.51
CA PHE A 95 5.08 -18.79 8.75
C PHE A 95 4.72 -17.45 8.08
N ARG A 96 4.76 -16.35 8.85
CA ARG A 96 4.43 -15.02 8.35
C ARG A 96 5.36 -14.59 7.24
N LEU A 97 6.69 -14.63 7.46
CA LEU A 97 7.69 -14.18 6.50
C LEU A 97 7.64 -15.00 5.20
N LEU A 98 7.46 -16.33 5.32
CA LEU A 98 7.30 -17.20 4.15
C LEU A 98 6.07 -16.83 3.33
N ARG A 99 4.89 -16.69 3.95
CA ARG A 99 3.68 -16.28 3.21
C ARG A 99 3.78 -14.87 2.64
N GLN A 100 4.44 -13.94 3.34
CA GLN A 100 4.62 -12.57 2.89
C GLN A 100 5.42 -12.51 1.58
N GLU A 101 6.41 -13.37 1.42
CA GLU A 101 7.25 -13.47 0.22
C GLU A 101 6.73 -14.52 -0.79
N GLY A 102 5.47 -14.93 -0.67
CA GLY A 102 4.78 -15.75 -1.68
C GLY A 102 4.96 -17.27 -1.52
N TYR A 103 5.63 -17.75 -0.46
CA TYR A 103 5.73 -19.19 -0.21
C TYR A 103 4.44 -19.72 0.42
N TYR A 104 3.83 -20.71 -0.24
CA TYR A 104 2.64 -21.39 0.30
C TYR A 104 3.05 -22.35 1.43
N VAL A 105 2.73 -21.98 2.67
CA VAL A 105 2.88 -22.83 3.87
C VAL A 105 1.52 -23.12 4.50
N LEU A 106 1.30 -24.38 4.90
CA LEU A 106 0.07 -24.80 5.56
C LEU A 106 -0.02 -24.22 6.98
N ALA A 107 -1.24 -23.88 7.41
CA ALA A 107 -1.49 -23.31 8.73
C ALA A 107 -1.67 -24.38 9.82
N ASP A 108 -1.64 -25.67 9.45
CA ASP A 108 -1.70 -26.81 10.35
C ASP A 108 -0.54 -26.84 11.36
N VAL A 109 0.55 -26.11 11.09
CA VAL A 109 1.62 -25.85 12.06
C VAL A 109 1.14 -25.19 13.35
N PHE A 110 -0.02 -24.53 13.35
CA PHE A 110 -0.59 -23.95 14.56
C PHE A 110 -1.45 -24.95 15.36
N GLU A 111 -1.77 -26.14 14.82
CA GLU A 111 -2.49 -27.19 15.58
C GLU A 111 -1.66 -27.72 16.75
N TYR A 112 -0.32 -27.61 16.70
CA TYR A 112 0.55 -27.93 17.83
C TYR A 112 0.28 -27.06 19.06
N PHE A 113 -0.31 -25.89 18.87
CA PHE A 113 -0.66 -24.96 19.94
C PHE A 113 -2.11 -25.08 20.38
N LYS A 114 -2.85 -26.09 19.91
CA LYS A 114 -4.25 -26.33 20.27
C LYS A 114 -4.40 -27.56 21.16
N ASP A 115 -5.21 -27.42 22.20
CA ASP A 115 -5.72 -28.55 22.97
C ASP A 115 -6.90 -29.17 22.22
N ARG A 116 -6.94 -30.52 22.15
CA ARG A 116 -8.01 -31.25 21.45
C ARG A 116 -9.39 -30.81 21.95
N GLY A 117 -10.14 -30.12 21.09
CA GLY A 117 -11.51 -29.65 21.35
C GLY A 117 -11.63 -28.48 22.33
N LYS A 118 -10.51 -27.84 22.72
CA LYS A 118 -10.51 -26.69 23.67
C LYS A 118 -9.93 -25.40 23.10
N GLY A 119 -9.48 -25.40 21.85
CA GLY A 119 -8.85 -24.24 21.21
C GLY A 119 -7.37 -24.09 21.58
N PHE A 120 -6.81 -22.90 21.38
CA PHE A 120 -5.40 -22.61 21.67
C PHE A 120 -5.06 -22.75 23.17
N ILE A 121 -3.86 -23.27 23.47
CA ILE A 121 -3.41 -23.63 24.82
C ILE A 121 -3.11 -22.38 25.65
N MET A 122 -3.73 -22.27 26.84
CA MET A 122 -3.56 -21.14 27.77
C MET A 122 -2.14 -20.96 28.32
N LYS A 123 -1.27 -21.97 28.24
CA LYS A 123 0.15 -21.85 28.66
C LYS A 123 0.93 -20.79 27.85
N LEU A 124 0.36 -20.31 26.75
CA LEU A 124 0.88 -19.20 25.96
C LEU A 124 0.60 -17.83 26.58
N GLU A 125 -0.34 -17.75 27.54
CA GLU A 125 -0.66 -16.54 28.31
C GLU A 125 0.57 -16.09 29.11
N GLY A 126 1.08 -14.90 28.82
CA GLY A 126 2.30 -14.33 29.41
C GLY A 126 3.49 -14.20 28.46
N ASN A 127 3.48 -14.85 27.27
CA ASN A 127 4.46 -14.61 26.21
C ASN A 127 3.97 -13.51 25.25
N ALA A 128 4.11 -12.23 25.64
CA ALA A 128 3.68 -11.09 24.84
C ALA A 128 4.27 -11.12 23.41
N LYS A 129 5.56 -11.45 23.29
CA LYS A 129 6.27 -11.52 22.00
C LYS A 129 5.70 -12.61 21.09
N GLY A 130 5.46 -13.81 21.63
CA GLY A 130 4.81 -14.89 20.88
C GLY A 130 3.38 -14.56 20.47
N MET A 131 2.60 -13.89 21.33
CA MET A 131 1.22 -13.49 21.00
C MET A 131 1.15 -12.38 19.96
N MET A 132 2.04 -11.39 20.02
CA MET A 132 2.16 -10.37 18.97
C MET A 132 2.49 -10.99 17.62
N GLU A 133 3.43 -11.94 17.59
CA GLU A 133 3.83 -12.60 16.35
C GLU A 133 2.77 -13.57 15.82
N LEU A 134 2.06 -14.28 16.70
CA LEU A 134 0.90 -15.10 16.31
C LEU A 134 -0.24 -14.24 15.74
N TYR A 135 -0.50 -13.09 16.35
CA TYR A 135 -1.44 -12.11 15.81
C TYR A 135 -1.00 -11.65 14.42
N GLU A 136 0.24 -11.24 14.24
CA GLU A 136 0.79 -10.82 12.93
C GLU A 136 0.71 -11.93 11.87
N ALA A 137 1.02 -13.18 12.24
CA ALA A 137 0.92 -14.34 11.37
C ALA A 137 -0.53 -14.63 10.95
N SER A 138 -1.50 -14.46 11.86
CA SER A 138 -2.92 -14.65 11.55
C SER A 138 -3.43 -13.71 10.46
N GLN A 139 -2.82 -12.55 10.29
CA GLN A 139 -3.17 -11.57 9.25
C GLN A 139 -2.83 -12.05 7.82
N MET A 140 -2.05 -13.14 7.71
CA MET A 140 -1.81 -13.88 6.46
C MET A 140 -2.86 -14.97 6.19
N SER A 141 -4.03 -14.92 6.86
CA SER A 141 -5.16 -15.81 6.64
C SER A 141 -5.65 -15.77 5.19
N ILE A 142 -6.19 -16.92 4.74
CA ILE A 142 -6.81 -17.10 3.43
C ILE A 142 -8.18 -17.77 3.64
N GLU A 143 -9.08 -17.64 2.66
CA GLU A 143 -10.43 -18.19 2.77
C GLU A 143 -10.41 -19.72 3.02
N GLY A 144 -11.21 -20.18 3.99
CA GLY A 144 -11.33 -21.60 4.36
C GLY A 144 -10.28 -22.11 5.34
N VAL A 145 -9.51 -21.22 6.00
CA VAL A 145 -8.48 -21.58 6.99
C VAL A 145 -8.87 -21.09 8.38
N ASP A 146 -9.77 -21.83 9.03
CA ASP A 146 -10.37 -21.46 10.33
C ASP A 146 -9.33 -21.31 11.45
N ILE A 147 -8.23 -22.06 11.42
CA ILE A 147 -7.21 -22.03 12.47
C ILE A 147 -6.54 -20.66 12.63
N LEU A 148 -6.40 -19.89 11.55
CA LEU A 148 -5.80 -18.56 11.62
C LEU A 148 -6.80 -17.54 12.17
N ASP A 149 -8.09 -17.72 11.92
CA ASP A 149 -9.14 -16.88 12.51
C ASP A 149 -9.26 -17.15 14.02
N GLU A 150 -9.14 -18.42 14.44
CA GLU A 150 -9.01 -18.79 15.85
C GLU A 150 -7.73 -18.19 16.47
N ALA A 151 -6.60 -18.22 15.76
CA ALA A 151 -5.34 -17.65 16.21
C ALA A 151 -5.42 -16.13 16.38
N GLU A 152 -6.06 -15.42 15.45
CA GLU A 152 -6.31 -13.98 15.54
C GLU A 152 -7.14 -13.66 16.79
N CYS A 153 -8.25 -14.37 16.99
CA CYS A 153 -9.13 -14.17 18.14
C CYS A 153 -8.42 -14.43 19.47
N PHE A 154 -7.71 -15.56 19.57
CA PHE A 154 -6.98 -15.96 20.77
C PHE A 154 -5.86 -14.97 21.11
N SER A 155 -4.96 -14.70 20.15
CA SER A 155 -3.83 -13.79 20.37
C SER A 155 -4.28 -12.37 20.68
N SER A 156 -5.30 -11.85 19.98
CA SER A 156 -5.89 -10.54 20.27
C SER A 156 -6.45 -10.47 21.69
N LYS A 157 -7.17 -11.51 22.14
CA LYS A 157 -7.69 -11.57 23.51
C LYS A 157 -6.56 -11.56 24.54
N CYS A 158 -5.55 -12.40 24.38
CA CYS A 158 -4.40 -12.45 25.29
C CYS A 158 -3.66 -11.12 25.35
N LEU A 159 -3.45 -10.45 24.20
CA LEU A 159 -2.80 -9.14 24.13
C LEU A 159 -3.62 -8.05 24.84
N ASN A 160 -4.94 -8.03 24.67
CA ASN A 160 -5.82 -7.10 25.39
C ASN A 160 -5.83 -7.36 26.90
N GLU A 161 -5.80 -8.63 27.34
CA GLU A 161 -5.67 -8.97 28.76
C GLU A 161 -4.31 -8.52 29.33
N LEU A 162 -3.22 -8.67 28.57
CA LEU A 162 -1.89 -8.18 28.96
C LEU A 162 -1.87 -6.65 29.15
N LEU A 163 -2.62 -5.89 28.34
CA LEU A 163 -2.75 -4.44 28.51
C LEU A 163 -3.42 -4.02 29.84
N THR A 164 -4.15 -4.92 30.50
CA THR A 164 -4.73 -4.66 31.83
C THR A 164 -3.74 -4.89 32.98
N CYS A 165 -2.57 -5.47 32.69
CA CYS A 165 -1.49 -5.69 33.64
C CYS A 165 -0.56 -4.47 33.75
N ASN A 166 0.28 -4.44 34.79
CA ASN A 166 1.34 -3.44 34.94
C ASN A 166 2.53 -3.78 34.02
N LEU A 167 2.41 -3.44 32.73
CA LEU A 167 3.49 -3.49 31.75
C LEU A 167 4.27 -2.17 31.74
N ASP A 168 5.51 -2.19 31.27
CA ASP A 168 6.21 -0.94 31.00
C ASP A 168 5.57 -0.20 29.80
N PRO A 169 5.73 1.14 29.71
CA PRO A 169 5.10 1.93 28.66
C PRO A 169 5.50 1.54 27.24
N GLU A 170 6.66 0.92 27.03
CA GLU A 170 7.13 0.50 25.70
C GLU A 170 6.44 -0.77 25.23
N GLN A 171 6.31 -1.76 26.11
CA GLN A 171 5.51 -2.96 25.86
C GLN A 171 4.05 -2.63 25.57
N VAL A 172 3.44 -1.70 26.32
CA VAL A 172 2.08 -1.21 26.05
C VAL A 172 1.99 -0.66 24.63
N ARG A 173 2.89 0.25 24.24
CA ARG A 173 2.91 0.83 22.89
C ARG A 173 3.08 -0.24 21.80
N MET A 174 3.92 -1.24 22.02
CA MET A 174 4.13 -2.32 21.03
C MET A 174 2.90 -3.18 20.86
N ILE A 175 2.22 -3.54 21.96
CA ILE A 175 1.00 -4.35 21.90
C ILE A 175 -0.13 -3.55 21.24
N GLU A 176 -0.36 -2.31 21.66
CA GLU A 176 -1.37 -1.42 21.05
C GLU A 176 -1.10 -1.21 19.56
N SER A 177 0.15 -0.94 19.18
CA SER A 177 0.56 -0.77 17.79
C SER A 177 0.38 -2.04 16.97
N THR A 178 0.69 -3.21 17.54
CA THR A 178 0.51 -4.51 16.87
C THR A 178 -0.96 -4.80 16.61
N LEU A 179 -1.83 -4.61 17.61
CA LEU A 179 -3.27 -4.83 17.48
C LEU A 179 -3.90 -3.86 16.48
N ARG A 180 -3.50 -2.59 16.53
CA ARG A 180 -4.08 -1.51 15.72
C ARG A 180 -3.56 -1.48 14.28
N TYR A 181 -2.27 -1.74 14.10
CA TYR A 181 -1.58 -1.64 12.82
C TYR A 181 -0.80 -2.93 12.49
N PRO A 182 -1.49 -4.06 12.27
CA PRO A 182 -0.82 -5.27 11.82
C PRO A 182 -0.04 -5.01 10.53
N TYR A 183 1.19 -5.53 10.44
CA TYR A 183 2.13 -5.22 9.37
C TYR A 183 1.59 -5.57 7.98
N ARG A 184 0.80 -6.66 7.87
CA ARG A 184 0.21 -7.08 6.59
C ARG A 184 -0.88 -6.13 6.09
N LYS A 185 -1.62 -5.48 6.98
CA LYS A 185 -2.81 -4.68 6.62
C LYS A 185 -2.62 -3.17 6.81
N SER A 186 -1.48 -2.70 7.32
CA SER A 186 -1.30 -1.28 7.66
C SER A 186 0.02 -0.68 7.18
N PHE A 187 -0.08 0.42 6.44
CA PHE A 187 1.07 1.26 6.09
C PHE A 187 1.56 2.11 7.28
N ALA A 188 0.66 2.45 8.22
CA ALA A 188 0.96 3.22 9.43
C ALA A 188 2.17 2.67 10.22
N ARG A 189 2.34 1.34 10.25
CA ARG A 189 3.47 0.71 10.93
C ARG A 189 4.83 1.01 10.29
N SER A 190 4.86 1.22 8.97
CA SER A 190 6.06 1.65 8.25
C SER A 190 6.41 3.13 8.52
N LEU A 191 5.45 3.91 9.03
CA LEU A 191 5.63 5.33 9.37
C LEU A 191 5.95 5.57 10.85
N ALA A 192 5.70 4.59 11.73
CA ALA A 192 5.95 4.73 13.15
C ALA A 192 7.46 4.77 13.47
N PRO A 193 7.91 5.60 14.43
CA PRO A 193 9.29 5.58 14.90
C PRO A 193 9.66 4.16 15.38
N LEU A 194 10.79 3.64 14.87
CA LEU A 194 11.35 2.30 15.12
C LEU A 194 11.83 2.08 16.57
N SER A 195 11.16 2.66 17.55
CA SER A 195 11.39 2.44 18.99
C SER A 195 11.46 0.96 19.35
N PHE A 196 10.74 0.08 18.63
CA PHE A 196 10.84 -1.39 18.71
C PHE A 196 12.28 -1.95 18.61
N VAL A 197 13.20 -1.29 17.91
CA VAL A 197 14.57 -1.81 17.73
C VAL A 197 15.39 -1.69 19.03
N ASN A 198 14.94 -0.91 20.02
CA ASN A 198 15.65 -0.72 21.28
C ASN A 198 15.59 -1.94 22.23
N ASP A 199 14.68 -2.89 22.01
CA ASP A 199 14.49 -4.07 22.88
C ASP A 199 15.39 -5.27 22.53
N MET A 200 16.19 -5.18 21.47
CA MET A 200 17.14 -6.23 21.13
C MET A 200 18.46 -5.98 21.86
N PRO A 201 19.06 -7.00 22.52
CA PRO A 201 20.22 -6.79 23.38
C PRO A 201 21.33 -6.05 22.64
N ALA A 202 21.82 -4.96 23.24
CA ALA A 202 22.87 -4.07 22.75
C ALA A 202 24.27 -4.74 22.67
N ALA A 203 24.36 -5.93 22.08
CA ALA A 203 25.56 -6.76 22.10
C ALA A 203 26.01 -7.25 20.71
N ASN A 204 25.27 -6.95 19.64
CA ASN A 204 25.57 -7.47 18.31
C ASN A 204 26.00 -6.34 17.34
N PRO A 205 27.29 -6.28 16.94
CA PRO A 205 27.81 -5.25 16.03
C PRO A 205 27.04 -5.09 14.71
N TRP A 206 26.48 -6.18 14.18
CA TRP A 206 25.69 -6.14 12.93
C TRP A 206 24.40 -5.31 13.07
N MET A 207 23.85 -5.21 14.28
CA MET A 207 22.60 -4.50 14.53
C MET A 207 22.80 -2.99 14.53
N GLU A 208 23.91 -2.51 15.09
CA GLU A 208 24.32 -1.11 15.02
C GLU A 208 24.56 -0.69 13.56
N ASP A 209 25.29 -1.51 12.80
CA ASP A 209 25.51 -1.27 11.37
C ASP A 209 24.20 -1.26 10.58
N LEU A 210 23.27 -2.18 10.87
CA LEU A 210 21.97 -2.25 10.22
C LEU A 210 21.13 -0.99 10.49
N LEU A 211 21.12 -0.51 11.73
CA LEU A 211 20.43 0.73 12.11
C LEU A 211 21.02 1.96 11.43
N GLU A 212 22.36 2.04 11.35
CA GLU A 212 23.03 3.13 10.66
C GLU A 212 22.75 3.13 9.15
N VAL A 213 22.80 1.95 8.51
CA VAL A 213 22.40 1.78 7.10
C VAL A 213 20.94 2.19 6.93
N ALA A 214 20.01 1.74 7.78
CA ALA A 214 18.61 2.12 7.71
C ALA A 214 18.39 3.63 7.84
N ASN A 215 19.08 4.28 8.78
CA ASN A 215 19.00 5.73 8.97
C ASN A 215 19.58 6.51 7.79
N ARG A 216 20.62 5.99 7.14
CA ARG A 216 21.19 6.60 5.93
C ARG A 216 20.27 6.41 4.72
N GLU A 217 19.77 5.21 4.48
CA GLU A 217 18.79 4.91 3.43
C GLU A 217 17.53 5.77 3.57
N ARG A 218 16.99 5.91 4.79
CA ARG A 218 15.84 6.78 5.03
C ARG A 218 16.08 8.22 4.56
N ARG A 219 17.27 8.77 4.80
CA ARG A 219 17.64 10.13 4.35
C ARG A 219 17.77 10.22 2.83
N ILE A 220 18.35 9.19 2.20
CA ILE A 220 18.47 9.10 0.73
C ILE A 220 17.07 9.05 0.10
N ILE A 221 16.19 8.20 0.62
CA ILE A 221 14.81 8.03 0.16
C ILE A 221 13.99 9.32 0.38
N GLN A 222 14.12 9.97 1.53
CA GLN A 222 13.48 11.27 1.77
C GLN A 222 13.94 12.34 0.78
N SER A 223 15.24 12.40 0.47
CA SER A 223 15.77 13.31 -0.56
C SER A 223 15.19 13.00 -1.95
N LEU A 224 15.05 11.72 -2.29
CA LEU A 224 14.42 11.27 -3.53
C LEU A 224 12.94 11.70 -3.60
N HIS A 225 12.17 11.44 -2.55
CA HIS A 225 10.76 11.86 -2.48
C HIS A 225 10.60 13.37 -2.61
N ARG A 226 11.50 14.18 -2.05
CA ARG A 226 11.48 15.64 -2.24
C ARG A 226 11.69 16.04 -3.69
N LYS A 227 12.60 15.38 -4.41
CA LYS A 227 12.81 15.62 -5.84
C LYS A 227 11.56 15.27 -6.64
N GLU A 228 10.93 14.13 -6.33
CA GLU A 228 9.67 13.70 -6.93
C GLU A 228 8.56 14.73 -6.66
N ILE A 229 8.38 15.15 -5.40
CA ILE A 229 7.39 16.18 -5.02
C ILE A 229 7.65 17.49 -5.76
N HIS A 230 8.91 17.91 -5.92
CA HIS A 230 9.23 19.10 -6.69
C HIS A 230 8.81 18.97 -8.16
N GLN A 231 9.13 17.84 -8.80
CA GLN A 231 8.71 17.57 -10.19
C GLN A 231 7.19 17.57 -10.33
N ILE A 232 6.48 16.93 -9.39
CA ILE A 232 5.02 16.85 -9.38
C ILE A 232 4.40 18.22 -9.19
N ASN A 233 4.94 19.05 -8.29
CA ASN A 233 4.44 20.41 -8.09
C ASN A 233 4.64 21.29 -9.32
N MET A 234 5.75 21.14 -10.04
CA MET A 234 5.98 21.86 -11.30
C MET A 234 4.99 21.41 -12.38
N TRP A 235 4.88 20.10 -12.59
CA TRP A 235 3.91 19.52 -13.52
C TRP A 235 2.47 19.96 -13.22
N TRP A 236 2.06 19.91 -11.95
CA TRP A 236 0.71 20.29 -11.53
C TRP A 236 0.41 21.77 -11.79
N LYS A 237 1.37 22.65 -11.53
CA LYS A 237 1.26 24.08 -11.85
C LYS A 237 1.15 24.33 -13.35
N GLU A 238 1.92 23.62 -14.17
CA GLU A 238 1.89 23.75 -15.62
C GLU A 238 0.55 23.33 -16.23
N LEU A 239 -0.15 22.36 -15.63
CA LEU A 239 -1.51 22.00 -16.03
C LEU A 239 -2.53 23.14 -15.78
N GLY A 240 -2.30 23.94 -14.73
CA GLY A 240 -3.18 25.04 -14.32
C GLY A 240 -4.62 24.59 -14.02
N LEU A 241 -4.84 23.32 -13.64
CA LEU A 241 -6.16 22.80 -13.33
C LEU A 241 -6.66 23.33 -11.97
N GLY A 242 -5.81 23.34 -10.94
CA GLY A 242 -6.17 23.85 -9.62
C GLY A 242 -6.54 25.34 -9.59
N GLU A 243 -5.91 26.16 -10.44
CA GLU A 243 -6.20 27.60 -10.53
C GLU A 243 -7.52 27.88 -11.29
N GLU A 244 -7.86 27.07 -12.28
CA GLU A 244 -9.06 27.28 -13.11
C GLU A 244 -10.30 26.55 -12.56
N MET A 245 -10.11 25.52 -11.75
CA MET A 245 -11.18 24.72 -11.15
C MET A 245 -11.16 24.85 -9.64
N GLU A 246 -11.44 26.04 -9.11
CA GLU A 246 -11.43 26.32 -7.65
C GLU A 246 -12.35 25.40 -6.83
N PHE A 247 -13.28 24.68 -7.48
CA PHE A 247 -14.19 23.74 -6.85
C PHE A 247 -13.62 22.33 -6.66
N VAL A 248 -12.55 21.94 -7.37
CA VAL A 248 -11.93 20.62 -7.19
C VAL A 248 -10.92 20.65 -6.05
N ARG A 249 -10.73 19.51 -5.39
CA ARG A 249 -9.69 19.33 -4.38
C ARG A 249 -8.33 19.59 -5.04
N ASP A 250 -7.54 20.49 -4.47
CA ASP A 250 -6.16 20.76 -4.89
C ASP A 250 -5.19 20.19 -3.86
N GLN A 251 -4.93 18.88 -3.93
CA GLN A 251 -4.16 18.15 -2.92
C GLN A 251 -3.04 17.25 -3.52
N PRO A 252 -2.15 17.77 -4.39
CA PRO A 252 -1.14 16.97 -5.08
C PRO A 252 -0.22 16.18 -4.14
N LEU A 253 0.11 16.73 -2.97
CA LEU A 253 0.90 16.02 -1.96
C LEU A 253 0.14 14.84 -1.35
N LYS A 254 -1.17 14.99 -1.08
CA LYS A 254 -2.02 13.91 -0.55
C LYS A 254 -2.16 12.80 -1.61
N TRP A 255 -2.32 13.17 -2.87
CA TRP A 255 -2.40 12.21 -3.96
C TRP A 255 -1.08 11.46 -4.15
N TYR A 256 0.06 12.15 -4.03
CA TYR A 256 1.39 11.54 -4.14
C TYR A 256 1.65 10.46 -3.08
N MET A 257 1.03 10.57 -1.89
CA MET A 257 1.12 9.55 -0.86
C MET A 257 0.68 8.16 -1.35
N TRP A 258 -0.25 8.08 -2.31
CA TRP A 258 -0.63 6.82 -2.93
C TRP A 258 0.51 6.21 -3.74
N SER A 259 1.08 6.94 -4.71
CA SER A 259 2.13 6.36 -5.56
C SER A 259 3.38 6.01 -4.75
N MET A 260 3.71 6.83 -3.74
CA MET A 260 4.78 6.55 -2.77
C MET A 260 4.53 5.27 -1.97
N ALA A 261 3.33 5.10 -1.41
CA ALA A 261 3.00 3.91 -0.62
C ALA A 261 2.92 2.65 -1.49
N ILE A 262 2.38 2.73 -2.71
CA ILE A 262 2.27 1.61 -3.65
C ILE A 262 3.65 1.10 -4.07
N LEU A 263 4.57 2.01 -4.40
CA LEU A 263 5.88 1.70 -4.95
C LEU A 263 6.98 2.09 -3.95
N THR A 264 7.20 1.23 -2.96
CA THR A 264 8.16 1.50 -1.87
C THR A 264 9.63 1.36 -2.26
N ASP A 265 9.94 0.67 -3.36
CA ASP A 265 11.33 0.52 -3.83
C ASP A 265 11.85 1.84 -4.41
N PRO A 266 12.98 2.39 -3.92
CA PRO A 266 13.53 3.65 -4.41
C PRO A 266 13.82 3.66 -5.92
N SER A 267 14.17 2.51 -6.51
CA SER A 267 14.43 2.36 -7.94
C SER A 267 13.22 2.63 -8.83
N LEU A 268 12.01 2.62 -8.26
CA LEU A 268 10.74 2.83 -8.99
C LEU A 268 10.30 4.30 -9.02
N SER A 269 11.22 5.24 -8.81
CA SER A 269 10.96 6.69 -8.80
C SER A 269 10.21 7.20 -10.03
N GLU A 270 10.65 6.81 -11.23
CA GLU A 270 9.97 7.21 -12.46
C GLU A 270 8.53 6.72 -12.49
N LEU A 271 8.27 5.49 -12.03
CA LEU A 271 6.92 4.95 -11.98
C LEU A 271 6.05 5.69 -10.97
N ARG A 272 6.59 6.16 -9.84
CA ARG A 272 5.84 6.98 -8.88
C ARG A 272 5.39 8.31 -9.47
N VAL A 273 6.27 8.96 -10.23
CA VAL A 273 6.00 10.24 -10.90
C VAL A 273 5.02 10.09 -12.07
N GLU A 274 5.02 8.94 -12.75
CA GLU A 274 4.02 8.67 -13.79
C GLU A 274 2.67 8.24 -13.20
N LEU A 275 2.66 7.41 -12.15
CA LEU A 275 1.43 6.86 -11.55
C LEU A 275 0.58 7.91 -10.83
N ILE A 276 1.19 8.98 -10.30
CA ILE A 276 0.45 10.07 -9.67
C ILE A 276 -0.45 10.81 -10.67
N LYS A 277 -0.10 10.86 -11.95
CA LYS A 277 -0.87 11.60 -12.96
C LYS A 277 -2.31 11.07 -13.12
N PRO A 278 -2.55 9.75 -13.36
CA PRO A 278 -3.90 9.21 -13.37
C PRO A 278 -4.59 9.28 -12.00
N ILE A 279 -3.86 9.17 -10.89
CA ILE A 279 -4.44 9.33 -9.54
C ILE A 279 -5.04 10.72 -9.37
N SER A 280 -4.31 11.78 -9.72
CA SER A 280 -4.80 13.16 -9.63
C SER A 280 -6.02 13.37 -10.51
N LEU A 281 -6.04 12.81 -11.72
CA LEU A 281 -7.19 12.91 -12.64
C LEU A 281 -8.44 12.21 -12.10
N VAL A 282 -8.29 11.07 -11.40
CA VAL A 282 -9.43 10.40 -10.76
C VAL A 282 -10.10 11.35 -9.77
N TYR A 283 -9.34 11.98 -8.86
CA TYR A 283 -9.90 12.93 -7.89
C TYR A 283 -10.58 14.14 -8.54
N ILE A 284 -10.00 14.69 -9.60
CA ILE A 284 -10.59 15.83 -10.32
C ILE A 284 -11.90 15.44 -10.98
N ILE A 285 -11.95 14.27 -11.62
CA ILE A 285 -13.15 13.80 -12.31
C ILE A 285 -14.23 13.44 -11.29
N ASP A 286 -13.87 12.80 -10.18
CA ASP A 286 -14.75 12.54 -9.03
C ASP A 286 -15.42 13.83 -8.55
N ASP A 287 -14.65 14.92 -8.31
CA ASP A 287 -15.21 16.23 -7.92
C ASP A 287 -16.14 16.85 -8.99
N ILE A 288 -15.84 16.62 -10.27
CA ILE A 288 -16.72 17.05 -11.35
C ILE A 288 -18.07 16.34 -11.27
N PHE A 289 -18.11 15.04 -10.98
CA PHE A 289 -19.35 14.26 -10.91
C PHE A 289 -20.13 14.51 -9.61
N ASP A 290 -19.46 14.59 -8.46
CA ASP A 290 -20.11 14.62 -7.16
C ASP A 290 -20.49 16.03 -6.69
N VAL A 291 -19.67 17.04 -7.03
CA VAL A 291 -19.81 18.38 -6.44
C VAL A 291 -20.34 19.40 -7.43
N TYR A 292 -19.85 19.40 -8.68
CA TYR A 292 -19.98 20.58 -9.54
C TYR A 292 -20.84 20.38 -10.80
N GLY A 293 -20.70 19.24 -11.48
CA GLY A 293 -21.28 19.02 -12.79
C GLY A 293 -22.81 18.99 -12.77
N LYS A 294 -23.43 19.55 -13.81
CA LYS A 294 -24.88 19.41 -14.01
C LYS A 294 -25.20 18.11 -14.76
N ALA A 295 -26.38 17.56 -14.55
CA ALA A 295 -26.81 16.30 -15.19
C ALA A 295 -26.53 16.25 -16.70
N ASP A 296 -26.98 17.26 -17.47
CA ASP A 296 -26.77 17.32 -18.92
C ASP A 296 -25.28 17.44 -19.30
N GLU A 297 -24.50 18.16 -18.48
CA GLU A 297 -23.05 18.32 -18.68
C GLU A 297 -22.30 17.01 -18.42
N LEU A 298 -22.68 16.26 -17.36
CA LEU A 298 -22.08 14.98 -17.00
C LEU A 298 -22.38 13.88 -18.00
N ILE A 299 -23.61 13.84 -18.54
CA ILE A 299 -23.99 12.91 -19.62
C ILE A 299 -23.12 13.19 -20.84
N LEU A 300 -23.03 14.45 -21.27
CA LEU A 300 -22.22 14.84 -22.42
C LEU A 300 -20.72 14.57 -22.19
N PHE A 301 -20.20 14.83 -20.99
CA PHE A 301 -18.82 14.56 -20.63
C PHE A 301 -18.49 13.07 -20.71
N THR A 302 -19.41 12.22 -20.21
CA THR A 302 -19.29 10.76 -20.31
C THR A 302 -19.26 10.31 -21.77
N GLU A 303 -20.19 10.79 -22.60
CA GLU A 303 -20.23 10.47 -24.04
C GLU A 303 -18.95 10.89 -24.78
N VAL A 304 -18.38 12.06 -24.44
CA VAL A 304 -17.12 12.53 -25.02
C VAL A 304 -15.96 11.61 -24.65
N ILE A 305 -15.88 11.15 -23.41
CA ILE A 305 -14.82 10.24 -22.95
C ILE A 305 -15.00 8.85 -23.58
N GLU A 306 -16.21 8.33 -23.68
CA GLU A 306 -16.48 7.04 -24.34
C GLU A 306 -16.03 7.02 -25.80
N ARG A 307 -16.32 8.10 -26.53
CA ARG A 307 -15.96 8.24 -27.96
C ARG A 307 -14.53 8.71 -28.17
N TRP A 308 -13.95 9.35 -27.16
CA TRP A 308 -12.68 10.06 -27.23
C TRP A 308 -12.64 11.09 -28.38
N ASP A 309 -13.76 11.81 -28.59
CA ASP A 309 -13.96 12.70 -29.75
C ASP A 309 -13.78 14.18 -29.40
N ASN A 310 -12.71 14.77 -29.94
CA ASN A 310 -12.39 16.20 -29.79
C ASN A 310 -13.47 17.13 -30.35
N ALA A 311 -14.19 16.72 -31.40
CA ALA A 311 -15.24 17.56 -31.99
C ALA A 311 -16.47 17.63 -31.07
N CYS A 312 -16.84 16.52 -30.44
CA CYS A 312 -17.88 16.49 -29.40
C CYS A 312 -17.45 17.28 -28.17
N ALA A 313 -16.16 17.23 -27.80
CA ALA A 313 -15.64 17.99 -26.67
C ALA A 313 -15.86 19.51 -26.81
N GLU A 314 -15.99 20.06 -28.03
CA GLU A 314 -16.28 21.48 -28.22
C GLU A 314 -17.64 21.94 -27.68
N GLN A 315 -18.55 21.01 -27.36
CA GLN A 315 -19.85 21.30 -26.77
C GLN A 315 -19.80 21.34 -25.24
N LEU A 316 -18.71 20.85 -24.62
CA LEU A 316 -18.55 20.84 -23.18
C LEU A 316 -18.35 22.26 -22.61
N PRO A 317 -18.71 22.50 -21.34
CA PRO A 317 -18.23 23.67 -20.61
C PRO A 317 -16.70 23.77 -20.62
N GLN A 318 -16.18 25.00 -20.54
CA GLN A 318 -14.74 25.27 -20.66
C GLN A 318 -13.88 24.45 -19.68
N TYR A 319 -14.34 24.25 -18.44
CA TYR A 319 -13.62 23.46 -17.44
C TYR A 319 -13.53 21.97 -17.85
N MET A 320 -14.65 21.36 -18.28
CA MET A 320 -14.68 19.98 -18.79
C MET A 320 -13.83 19.81 -20.05
N LYS A 321 -13.82 20.79 -20.97
CA LYS A 321 -12.91 20.76 -22.14
C LYS A 321 -11.45 20.65 -21.72
N LYS A 322 -11.04 21.46 -20.75
CA LYS A 322 -9.67 21.45 -20.24
C LYS A 322 -9.35 20.13 -19.54
N CYS A 323 -10.26 19.63 -18.70
CA CYS A 323 -10.12 18.31 -18.07
C CYS A 323 -9.93 17.21 -19.12
N PHE A 324 -10.81 17.14 -20.12
CA PHE A 324 -10.74 16.15 -21.20
C PHE A 324 -9.44 16.23 -22.01
N LYS A 325 -8.96 17.45 -22.29
CA LYS A 325 -7.68 17.65 -22.96
C LYS A 325 -6.52 17.10 -22.14
N VAL A 326 -6.44 17.47 -20.85
CA VAL A 326 -5.36 16.99 -19.96
C VAL A 326 -5.42 15.48 -19.79
N LEU A 327 -6.62 14.91 -19.62
CA LEU A 327 -6.86 13.48 -19.60
C LEU A 327 -6.35 12.80 -20.88
N SER A 328 -6.65 13.38 -22.05
CA SER A 328 -6.18 12.92 -23.35
C SER A 328 -4.68 12.92 -23.47
N ASP A 329 -4.04 14.03 -23.12
CA ASP A 329 -2.60 14.20 -23.23
C ASP A 329 -1.88 13.20 -22.32
N ILE A 330 -2.25 13.11 -21.03
CA ILE A 330 -1.65 12.18 -20.07
C ILE A 330 -1.83 10.72 -20.50
N THR A 331 -3.03 10.33 -20.95
CA THR A 331 -3.30 8.94 -21.35
C THR A 331 -2.47 8.54 -22.57
N ASN A 332 -2.33 9.43 -23.56
CA ASN A 332 -1.50 9.18 -24.74
C ASN A 332 0.00 9.16 -24.38
N ASP A 333 0.46 10.07 -23.53
CA ASP A 333 1.86 10.14 -23.07
C ASP A 333 2.26 8.87 -22.33
N LEU A 334 1.44 8.41 -21.38
CA LEU A 334 1.67 7.14 -20.69
C LEU A 334 1.69 5.96 -21.67
N GLY A 335 0.79 5.94 -22.64
CA GLY A 335 0.79 4.93 -23.69
C GLY A 335 2.09 4.90 -24.51
N ASN A 336 2.66 6.07 -24.81
CA ASN A 336 3.93 6.20 -25.50
C ASN A 336 5.12 5.76 -24.62
N ILE A 337 5.15 6.18 -23.35
CA ILE A 337 6.17 5.74 -22.37
C ILE A 337 6.19 4.21 -22.27
N ILE A 338 5.02 3.58 -22.18
CA ILE A 338 4.89 2.12 -22.09
C ILE A 338 5.34 1.46 -23.39
N PHE A 339 5.00 2.04 -24.54
CA PHE A 339 5.44 1.54 -25.84
C PHE A 339 6.96 1.63 -26.02
N GLU A 340 7.59 2.73 -25.61
CA GLU A 340 9.03 2.89 -25.71
C GLU A 340 9.79 1.92 -24.79
N LYS A 341 9.29 1.72 -23.56
CA LYS A 341 9.93 0.82 -22.58
C LYS A 341 9.69 -0.66 -22.88
N HIS A 342 8.50 -1.01 -23.36
CA HIS A 342 8.06 -2.41 -23.40
C HIS A 342 7.50 -2.88 -24.76
N GLY A 343 7.42 -2.01 -25.76
CA GLY A 343 7.08 -2.37 -27.15
C GLY A 343 5.58 -2.51 -27.46
N ARG A 344 4.68 -2.28 -26.49
CA ARG A 344 3.21 -2.31 -26.70
C ARG A 344 2.57 -1.04 -26.17
N ASN A 345 1.71 -0.42 -26.96
CA ASN A 345 0.98 0.79 -26.57
C ASN A 345 -0.44 0.42 -26.07
N PRO A 346 -0.74 0.51 -24.77
CA PRO A 346 -2.05 0.14 -24.21
C PRO A 346 -3.07 1.29 -24.24
N THR A 347 -2.80 2.39 -24.95
CA THR A 347 -3.64 3.62 -24.93
C THR A 347 -5.12 3.29 -25.15
N ARG A 348 -5.45 2.40 -26.10
CA ARG A 348 -6.84 2.01 -26.36
C ARG A 348 -7.51 1.41 -25.12
N PHE A 349 -6.83 0.50 -24.44
CA PHE A 349 -7.32 -0.12 -23.21
C PHE A 349 -7.47 0.90 -22.08
N LEU A 350 -6.47 1.78 -21.90
CA LEU A 350 -6.52 2.82 -20.87
C LEU A 350 -7.67 3.82 -21.09
N LYS A 351 -7.93 4.20 -22.35
CA LYS A 351 -9.10 5.02 -22.72
C LYS A 351 -10.42 4.35 -22.37
N GLN A 352 -10.53 3.04 -22.64
CA GLN A 352 -11.72 2.27 -22.26
C GLN A 352 -11.89 2.22 -20.73
N MET A 353 -10.81 2.10 -19.96
CA MET A 353 -10.88 2.13 -18.50
C MET A 353 -11.38 3.48 -17.97
N TRP A 354 -10.94 4.60 -18.56
CA TRP A 354 -11.46 5.93 -18.23
C TRP A 354 -12.95 6.07 -18.56
N ALA A 355 -13.38 5.56 -19.71
CA ALA A 355 -14.79 5.51 -20.09
C ALA A 355 -15.62 4.68 -19.11
N ASN A 356 -15.13 3.52 -18.69
CA ASN A 356 -15.80 2.68 -17.69
C ASN A 356 -15.94 3.41 -16.35
N LEU A 357 -14.91 4.14 -15.91
CA LEU A 357 -14.95 4.93 -14.68
C LEU A 357 -16.00 6.05 -14.75
N CYS A 358 -16.00 6.84 -15.84
CA CYS A 358 -16.96 7.95 -15.98
C CYS A 358 -18.41 7.47 -16.10
N ASN A 359 -18.64 6.34 -16.77
CA ASN A 359 -19.94 5.69 -16.78
C ASN A 359 -20.39 5.26 -15.38
N ALA A 360 -19.49 4.69 -14.58
CA ALA A 360 -19.81 4.27 -13.22
C ALA A 360 -20.11 5.48 -12.32
N PHE A 361 -19.36 6.59 -12.45
CA PHE A 361 -19.70 7.85 -11.77
C PHE A 361 -21.06 8.40 -12.20
N LEU A 362 -21.38 8.34 -13.50
CA LEU A 362 -22.69 8.76 -13.98
C LEU A 362 -23.83 7.94 -13.38
N VAL A 363 -23.63 6.63 -13.18
CA VAL A 363 -24.59 5.75 -12.52
C VAL A 363 -24.80 6.15 -11.04
N GLU A 364 -23.73 6.45 -10.31
CA GLU A 364 -23.80 6.94 -8.92
C GLU A 364 -24.53 8.28 -8.85
N PHE A 365 -24.18 9.23 -9.73
CA PHE A 365 -24.89 10.50 -9.86
C PHE A 365 -26.41 10.29 -10.10
N GLN A 366 -26.80 9.35 -10.96
CA GLN A 366 -28.20 9.04 -11.23
C GLN A 366 -28.93 8.45 -10.01
N TRP A 367 -28.27 7.61 -9.22
CA TRP A 367 -28.82 7.09 -7.96
C TRP A 367 -29.06 8.22 -6.95
N ASN A 368 -28.07 9.09 -6.78
CA ASN A 368 -28.14 10.23 -5.86
C ASN A 368 -29.22 11.24 -6.30
N ALA A 369 -29.21 11.65 -7.58
CA ALA A 369 -30.16 12.62 -8.13
C ALA A 369 -31.62 12.13 -8.09
N SER A 370 -31.84 10.81 -8.20
CA SER A 370 -33.18 10.22 -8.12
C SER A 370 -33.65 9.91 -6.69
N GLY A 371 -32.74 9.96 -5.70
CA GLY A 371 -32.98 9.51 -4.32
C GLY A 371 -33.25 8.01 -4.21
N LYS A 372 -32.89 7.22 -5.23
CA LYS A 372 -33.15 5.78 -5.30
C LYS A 372 -31.83 5.01 -5.33
N LEU A 373 -31.32 4.70 -4.14
CA LEU A 373 -30.17 3.81 -4.00
C LEU A 373 -30.49 2.41 -4.59
N PRO A 374 -29.50 1.71 -5.15
CA PRO A 374 -29.67 0.37 -5.70
C PRO A 374 -29.73 -0.67 -4.57
N GLN A 375 -29.52 -1.95 -4.90
CA GLN A 375 -29.21 -2.95 -3.88
C GLN A 375 -27.73 -2.85 -3.44
N ALA A 376 -27.39 -3.28 -2.23
CA ALA A 376 -26.04 -3.17 -1.66
C ALA A 376 -24.98 -3.87 -2.55
N ASP A 377 -25.29 -5.06 -3.08
CA ASP A 377 -24.39 -5.77 -3.99
C ASP A 377 -24.20 -5.05 -5.33
N ASP A 378 -25.25 -4.40 -5.84
CA ASP A 378 -25.17 -3.66 -7.10
C ASP A 378 -24.47 -2.30 -6.91
N TYR A 379 -24.68 -1.67 -5.76
CA TYR A 379 -23.90 -0.53 -5.31
C TYR A 379 -22.42 -0.91 -5.27
N LEU A 380 -22.05 -1.98 -4.56
CA LEU A 380 -20.66 -2.37 -4.38
C LEU A 380 -19.95 -2.68 -5.70
N LYS A 381 -20.63 -3.34 -6.66
CA LYS A 381 -20.08 -3.60 -8.00
C LYS A 381 -19.72 -2.31 -8.72
N ASN A 382 -20.56 -1.28 -8.64
CA ASN A 382 -20.27 0.03 -9.21
C ASN A 382 -19.19 0.76 -8.40
N GLY A 383 -19.30 0.72 -7.08
CA GLY A 383 -18.38 1.28 -6.09
C GLY A 383 -16.93 0.81 -6.26
N ILE A 384 -16.73 -0.46 -6.63
CA ILE A 384 -15.43 -1.02 -6.97
C ILE A 384 -14.82 -0.28 -8.18
N ILE A 385 -15.62 0.08 -9.18
CA ILE A 385 -15.14 0.82 -10.36
C ILE A 385 -14.91 2.28 -9.99
N THR A 386 -15.87 2.95 -9.34
CA THR A 386 -15.80 4.37 -8.95
C THR A 386 -14.72 4.68 -7.92
N SER A 387 -14.23 3.67 -7.19
CA SER A 387 -13.01 3.81 -6.36
C SER A 387 -11.78 4.30 -7.13
N GLY A 388 -11.77 4.16 -8.47
CA GLY A 388 -10.65 4.52 -9.34
C GLY A 388 -9.45 3.56 -9.25
N VAL A 389 -9.41 2.65 -8.27
CA VAL A 389 -8.32 1.68 -8.10
C VAL A 389 -8.12 0.78 -9.32
N PRO A 390 -9.18 0.23 -9.96
CA PRO A 390 -8.98 -0.61 -11.15
C PRO A 390 -8.27 0.11 -12.29
N LEU A 391 -8.62 1.38 -12.50
CA LEU A 391 -7.98 2.24 -13.48
C LEU A 391 -6.51 2.50 -13.13
N VAL A 392 -6.23 2.93 -11.90
CA VAL A 392 -4.87 3.29 -11.46
C VAL A 392 -3.93 2.07 -11.50
N LEU A 393 -4.38 0.93 -10.99
CA LEU A 393 -3.57 -0.29 -11.02
C LEU A 393 -3.45 -0.89 -12.42
N ALA A 394 -4.40 -0.65 -13.33
CA ALA A 394 -4.23 -0.98 -14.73
C ALA A 394 -3.12 -0.13 -15.40
N HIS A 395 -3.04 1.17 -15.10
CA HIS A 395 -1.92 2.00 -15.56
C HIS A 395 -0.58 1.45 -15.03
N LEU A 396 -0.52 1.11 -13.73
CA LEU A 396 0.68 0.51 -13.13
C LEU A 396 1.04 -0.83 -13.77
N PHE A 397 0.05 -1.70 -14.02
CA PHE A 397 0.22 -3.00 -14.64
C PHE A 397 0.99 -2.89 -15.97
N PHE A 398 0.59 -1.95 -16.84
CA PHE A 398 1.30 -1.74 -18.10
C PHE A 398 2.63 -0.99 -17.94
N LEU A 399 2.73 -0.03 -17.01
CA LEU A 399 3.99 0.66 -16.70
C LEU A 399 5.08 -0.33 -16.23
N MET A 400 4.69 -1.39 -15.53
CA MET A 400 5.58 -2.48 -15.10
C MET A 400 5.76 -3.59 -16.16
N GLY A 401 5.24 -3.40 -17.37
CA GLY A 401 5.42 -4.33 -18.48
C GLY A 401 4.67 -5.67 -18.36
N GLN A 402 3.63 -5.75 -17.54
CA GLN A 402 2.88 -6.99 -17.34
C GLN A 402 2.13 -7.42 -18.62
N ASN A 403 2.05 -8.74 -18.84
CA ASN A 403 1.32 -9.37 -19.96
C ASN A 403 1.82 -8.97 -21.37
N ILE A 404 3.09 -8.56 -21.49
CA ILE A 404 3.73 -8.23 -22.78
C ILE A 404 4.38 -9.46 -23.43
N ALA A 405 4.78 -10.46 -22.64
CA ALA A 405 5.44 -11.66 -23.15
C ALA A 405 4.49 -12.75 -23.73
N ASN A 406 3.17 -12.67 -23.47
CA ASN A 406 2.25 -13.82 -23.62
C ASN A 406 1.12 -13.64 -24.66
N GLN A 407 1.13 -12.61 -25.51
CA GLN A 407 0.05 -12.41 -26.49
C GLN A 407 0.57 -12.19 -27.91
N SER A 408 0.04 -12.98 -28.85
CA SER A 408 0.25 -12.78 -30.29
C SER A 408 -0.33 -11.45 -30.75
N MET A 409 0.36 -10.78 -31.68
CA MET A 409 0.03 -9.46 -32.29
C MET A 409 -1.36 -9.31 -32.92
N ASP A 410 -2.21 -10.33 -32.89
CA ASP A 410 -3.39 -10.44 -33.73
C ASP A 410 -4.62 -10.79 -32.89
N SER A 411 -5.41 -9.79 -32.47
CA SER A 411 -6.85 -9.93 -32.33
C SER A 411 -7.54 -8.57 -32.14
N LYS A 412 -8.67 -8.40 -32.84
CA LYS A 412 -9.51 -7.19 -32.89
C LYS A 412 -10.27 -6.90 -31.58
N LYS A 413 -9.91 -7.55 -30.47
CA LYS A 413 -10.38 -7.29 -29.12
C LYS A 413 -9.19 -7.52 -28.18
N GLU A 414 -8.59 -6.44 -27.69
CA GLU A 414 -7.60 -6.53 -26.61
C GLU A 414 -8.32 -6.87 -25.30
N GLU A 415 -8.73 -8.12 -25.14
CA GLU A 415 -9.10 -8.63 -23.82
C GLU A 415 -7.79 -8.85 -23.03
N VAL A 416 -7.45 -7.86 -22.21
CA VAL A 416 -6.35 -7.97 -21.23
C VAL A 416 -6.97 -8.44 -19.92
N PRO A 417 -6.74 -9.71 -19.51
CA PRO A 417 -7.27 -10.19 -18.24
C PRO A 417 -6.50 -9.51 -17.11
N LEU A 418 -7.12 -8.50 -16.50
CA LEU A 418 -6.55 -7.84 -15.33
C LEU A 418 -6.56 -8.81 -14.13
N PRO A 419 -5.51 -8.79 -13.30
CA PRO A 419 -5.44 -9.59 -12.07
C PRO A 419 -6.64 -9.33 -11.15
N ASN A 420 -7.23 -10.39 -10.58
CA ASN A 420 -8.30 -10.27 -9.58
C ASN A 420 -7.84 -9.47 -8.34
N THR A 421 -6.53 -9.47 -8.04
CA THR A 421 -5.94 -8.66 -6.96
C THR A 421 -6.28 -7.18 -7.09
N ILE A 422 -6.36 -6.64 -8.31
CA ILE A 422 -6.74 -5.24 -8.55
C ILE A 422 -8.13 -4.94 -8.01
N PHE A 423 -9.10 -5.81 -8.31
CA PHE A 423 -10.49 -5.62 -7.92
C PHE A 423 -10.70 -5.87 -6.43
N LEU A 424 -9.93 -6.78 -5.82
CA LEU A 424 -9.95 -6.98 -4.37
C LEU A 424 -9.40 -5.77 -3.61
N VAL A 425 -8.36 -5.10 -4.12
CA VAL A 425 -7.87 -3.83 -3.54
C VAL A 425 -8.94 -2.74 -3.66
N ALA A 426 -9.61 -2.68 -4.81
CA ALA A 426 -10.69 -1.72 -5.05
C ALA A 426 -11.90 -1.93 -4.12
N GLU A 427 -12.28 -3.19 -3.90
CA GLU A 427 -13.32 -3.56 -2.93
C GLU A 427 -12.92 -3.17 -1.50
N ILE A 428 -11.68 -3.45 -1.08
CA ILE A 428 -11.16 -3.02 0.23
C ILE A 428 -11.24 -1.49 0.35
N LEU A 429 -10.83 -0.74 -0.68
CA LEU A 429 -10.88 0.72 -0.66
C LEU A 429 -12.32 1.22 -0.52
N ARG A 430 -13.22 0.80 -1.42
CA ARG A 430 -14.62 1.22 -1.41
C ARG A 430 -15.29 0.94 -0.07
N LEU A 431 -15.10 -0.26 0.48
CA LEU A 431 -15.69 -0.62 1.77
C LEU A 431 -15.12 0.19 2.94
N TRP A 432 -13.86 0.59 2.90
CA TRP A 432 -13.26 1.45 3.93
C TRP A 432 -13.73 2.90 3.83
N ASP A 433 -13.83 3.43 2.60
CA ASP A 433 -14.35 4.76 2.33
C ASP A 433 -15.79 4.87 2.85
N ASP A 434 -16.64 3.96 2.39
CA ASP A 434 -18.06 3.89 2.78
C ASP A 434 -18.31 3.45 4.23
N LEU A 435 -17.27 3.04 4.95
CA LEU A 435 -17.40 2.69 6.37
C LEU A 435 -17.66 3.96 7.20
N GLY A 436 -17.24 5.14 6.75
CA GLY A 436 -17.52 6.42 7.43
C GLY A 436 -19.01 6.72 7.57
N CYS A 437 -19.36 7.74 8.35
CA CYS A 437 -20.65 8.41 8.18
C CYS A 437 -20.45 9.72 7.43
N ALA A 438 -21.49 10.22 6.76
CA ALA A 438 -21.41 11.49 6.04
C ALA A 438 -20.93 12.70 6.89
N GLN A 439 -21.09 12.63 8.23
CA GLN A 439 -20.52 13.64 9.14
C GLN A 439 -19.00 13.55 9.27
N ASP A 440 -18.42 12.35 9.13
CA ASP A 440 -16.98 12.11 9.18
C ASP A 440 -16.27 12.58 7.90
N GLU A 441 -16.99 12.65 6.78
CA GLU A 441 -16.46 13.01 5.45
C GLU A 441 -16.54 14.52 5.14
N ASN A 442 -17.07 15.35 6.06
CA ASN A 442 -17.47 16.75 5.79
C ASN A 442 -18.36 16.90 4.54
N GLN A 443 -19.03 15.83 4.12
CA GLN A 443 -19.94 15.83 2.98
C GLN A 443 -21.33 16.27 3.43
N ASN A 444 -22.12 16.80 2.48
CA ASN A 444 -23.47 17.30 2.76
C ASN A 444 -24.51 16.18 2.97
N GLY A 445 -24.10 14.91 3.15
CA GLY A 445 -24.99 13.80 3.46
C GLY A 445 -25.88 13.33 2.32
N TYR A 446 -25.51 13.61 1.07
CA TYR A 446 -26.26 13.23 -0.13
C TYR A 446 -25.59 12.14 -0.97
N ASP A 447 -24.37 11.72 -0.61
CA ASP A 447 -23.65 10.67 -1.31
C ASP A 447 -24.03 9.33 -0.66
N GLY A 448 -24.62 8.43 -1.45
CA GLY A 448 -24.99 7.10 -0.97
C GLY A 448 -23.76 6.27 -0.61
N SER A 449 -23.84 5.47 0.45
CA SER A 449 -22.77 4.53 0.86
C SER A 449 -23.25 3.08 0.89
N TYR A 450 -22.32 2.13 0.84
CA TYR A 450 -22.63 0.71 1.02
C TYR A 450 -23.33 0.46 2.36
N VAL A 451 -22.92 1.12 3.44
CA VAL A 451 -23.55 1.00 4.77
C VAL A 451 -25.02 1.43 4.71
N GLU A 452 -25.34 2.50 4.00
CA GLU A 452 -26.72 2.97 3.83
C GLU A 452 -27.55 1.98 3.00
N CYS A 453 -27.00 1.48 1.89
CA CYS A 453 -27.65 0.46 1.06
C CYS A 453 -27.97 -0.80 1.89
N TYR A 454 -27.01 -1.28 2.68
CA TYR A 454 -27.16 -2.45 3.53
C TYR A 454 -28.24 -2.25 4.61
N LEU A 455 -28.26 -1.09 5.28
CA LEU A 455 -29.26 -0.76 6.29
C LEU A 455 -30.68 -0.68 5.71
N ARG A 456 -30.81 -0.17 4.48
CA ARG A 456 -32.10 -0.09 3.79
C ARG A 456 -32.68 -1.47 3.49
N GLU A 457 -31.84 -2.42 3.09
CA GLU A 457 -32.24 -3.80 2.82
C GLU A 457 -32.53 -4.60 4.08
N ASN A 458 -31.75 -4.37 5.14
CA ASN A 458 -31.82 -5.12 6.38
C ASN A 458 -32.54 -4.32 7.47
N GLN A 459 -33.81 -3.99 7.22
CA GLN A 459 -34.64 -3.21 8.14
C GLN A 459 -34.64 -3.83 9.55
N GLY A 460 -34.22 -3.02 10.54
CA GLY A 460 -34.04 -3.46 11.93
C GLY A 460 -32.59 -3.68 12.36
N SER A 461 -31.63 -3.66 11.41
CA SER A 461 -30.20 -3.62 11.73
C SER A 461 -29.81 -2.27 12.33
N SER A 462 -28.89 -2.27 13.29
CA SER A 462 -28.29 -1.05 13.81
C SER A 462 -27.11 -0.62 12.94
N TYR A 463 -26.77 0.67 12.96
CA TYR A 463 -25.58 1.19 12.29
C TYR A 463 -24.30 0.43 12.70
N GLN A 464 -24.16 0.09 13.99
CA GLN A 464 -23.04 -0.72 14.49
C GLN A 464 -22.99 -2.12 13.88
N SER A 465 -24.15 -2.78 13.71
CA SER A 465 -24.21 -4.10 13.07
C SER A 465 -23.86 -4.04 11.59
N ALA A 466 -24.25 -2.97 10.88
CA ALA A 466 -23.88 -2.74 9.49
C ALA A 466 -22.36 -2.49 9.35
N ARG A 467 -21.77 -1.63 10.21
CA ARG A 467 -20.31 -1.44 10.27
C ARG A 467 -19.57 -2.75 10.49
N LYS A 468 -20.05 -3.57 11.44
CA LYS A 468 -19.46 -4.89 11.70
C LYS A 468 -19.50 -5.78 10.46
N HIS A 469 -20.63 -5.80 9.75
CA HIS A 469 -20.76 -6.53 8.48
C HIS A 469 -19.77 -6.05 7.42
N VAL A 470 -19.60 -4.72 7.26
CA VAL A 470 -18.60 -4.16 6.33
C VAL A 470 -17.17 -4.55 6.72
N MET A 471 -16.84 -4.53 8.01
CA MET A 471 -15.54 -5.01 8.49
C MET A 471 -15.31 -6.51 8.22
N GLU A 472 -16.37 -7.33 8.28
CA GLU A 472 -16.31 -8.75 7.89
C GLU A 472 -16.06 -8.90 6.37
N LEU A 473 -16.68 -8.08 5.53
CA LEU A 473 -16.41 -8.04 4.08
C LEU A 473 -14.96 -7.62 3.78
N ILE A 474 -14.46 -6.55 4.41
CA ILE A 474 -13.06 -6.12 4.30
C ILE A 474 -12.12 -7.27 4.69
N SER A 475 -12.40 -7.97 5.80
CA SER A 475 -11.60 -9.11 6.24
C SER A 475 -11.62 -10.25 5.21
N LYS A 476 -12.78 -10.53 4.59
CA LYS A 476 -12.92 -11.51 3.52
C LYS A 476 -12.11 -11.12 2.28
N SER A 477 -12.18 -9.87 1.83
CA SER A 477 -11.42 -9.39 0.66
C SER A 477 -9.91 -9.44 0.91
N TRP A 478 -9.44 -9.17 2.12
CA TRP A 478 -8.04 -9.39 2.51
C TRP A 478 -7.62 -10.87 2.43
N LYS A 479 -8.46 -11.80 2.89
CA LYS A 479 -8.20 -13.25 2.80
C LYS A 479 -8.12 -13.71 1.35
N LEU A 480 -9.00 -13.21 0.48
CA LEU A 480 -8.96 -13.47 -0.95
C LEU A 480 -7.69 -12.87 -1.59
N LEU A 481 -7.32 -11.65 -1.23
CA LEU A 481 -6.10 -10.99 -1.73
C LEU A 481 -4.86 -11.80 -1.35
N ASN A 482 -4.76 -12.26 -0.10
CA ASN A 482 -3.69 -13.15 0.35
C ASN A 482 -3.66 -14.46 -0.45
N LYS A 483 -4.83 -15.05 -0.73
CA LYS A 483 -4.94 -16.29 -1.52
C LYS A 483 -4.43 -16.11 -2.95
N GLU A 484 -4.80 -15.00 -3.60
CA GLU A 484 -4.33 -14.67 -4.95
C GLU A 484 -2.80 -14.48 -4.98
N CYS A 485 -2.24 -13.76 -3.98
CA CYS A 485 -0.78 -13.57 -3.89
C CYS A 485 0.02 -14.86 -3.64
N LEU A 486 -0.60 -15.88 -3.04
CA LEU A 486 0.02 -17.19 -2.76
C LEU A 486 -0.25 -18.22 -3.88
N SER A 487 -1.16 -17.92 -4.79
CA SER A 487 -1.52 -18.82 -5.89
C SER A 487 -0.53 -18.66 -7.05
N PRO A 488 -0.23 -19.74 -7.80
CA PRO A 488 0.53 -19.61 -9.03
C PRO A 488 -0.17 -18.65 -9.99
N CYS A 489 0.44 -17.49 -10.25
CA CYS A 489 -0.11 -16.50 -11.16
C CYS A 489 0.96 -16.01 -12.15
N PRO A 490 0.57 -15.52 -13.34
CA PRO A 490 1.50 -15.10 -14.39
C PRO A 490 2.09 -13.70 -14.18
N PHE A 491 1.80 -13.04 -13.05
CA PHE A 491 2.17 -11.66 -12.78
C PHE A 491 3.45 -11.59 -11.94
N SER A 492 4.24 -10.54 -12.12
CA SER A 492 5.49 -10.40 -11.37
C SER A 492 5.25 -10.12 -9.88
N ALA A 493 6.12 -10.65 -9.02
CA ALA A 493 6.06 -10.40 -7.57
C ALA A 493 6.05 -8.90 -7.22
N PRO A 494 6.85 -8.02 -7.84
CA PRO A 494 6.78 -6.58 -7.58
C PRO A 494 5.41 -5.95 -7.86
N PHE A 495 4.68 -6.43 -8.87
CA PHE A 495 3.35 -5.92 -9.17
C PHE A 495 2.32 -6.35 -8.11
N LEU A 496 2.39 -7.61 -7.64
CA LEU A 496 1.53 -8.10 -6.57
C LEU A 496 1.82 -7.39 -5.24
N GLU A 497 3.10 -7.14 -4.94
CA GLU A 497 3.52 -6.34 -3.78
C GLU A 497 2.95 -4.92 -3.85
N ALA A 498 2.97 -4.29 -5.03
CA ALA A 498 2.34 -2.99 -5.25
C ALA A 498 0.82 -3.01 -4.99
N CYS A 499 0.10 -4.07 -5.40
CA CYS A 499 -1.33 -4.24 -5.10
C CYS A 499 -1.57 -4.35 -3.58
N VAL A 500 -0.77 -5.16 -2.88
CA VAL A 500 -0.87 -5.30 -1.43
C VAL A 500 -0.58 -3.97 -0.72
N ASN A 501 0.45 -3.25 -1.16
CA ASN A 501 0.81 -1.96 -0.61
C ASN A 501 -0.29 -0.91 -0.81
N ALA A 502 -0.96 -0.92 -1.96
CA ALA A 502 -2.16 -0.11 -2.19
C ALA A 502 -3.24 -0.41 -1.12
N ALA A 503 -3.55 -1.69 -0.89
CA ALA A 503 -4.53 -2.09 0.14
C ALA A 503 -4.09 -1.69 1.57
N LYS A 504 -2.79 -1.77 1.89
CA LYS A 504 -2.24 -1.33 3.19
C LYS A 504 -2.39 0.18 3.43
N MET A 505 -2.40 0.97 2.37
CA MET A 505 -2.55 2.42 2.45
C MET A 505 -3.99 2.85 2.71
N VAL A 506 -4.98 2.05 2.28
CA VAL A 506 -6.41 2.36 2.42
C VAL A 506 -6.79 2.71 3.85
N SER A 507 -6.44 1.88 4.83
CA SER A 507 -6.84 2.13 6.23
C SER A 507 -6.17 3.38 6.82
N LEU A 508 -5.05 3.86 6.25
CA LEU A 508 -4.44 5.11 6.69
C LEU A 508 -5.16 6.32 6.08
N MET A 509 -5.69 6.17 4.86
CA MET A 509 -6.36 7.22 4.11
C MET A 509 -7.82 7.42 4.54
N TYR A 510 -8.53 6.33 4.86
CA TYR A 510 -9.98 6.30 4.99
C TYR A 510 -10.49 5.85 6.37
N ASN A 511 -9.61 5.62 7.35
CA ASN A 511 -10.05 5.36 8.72
C ASN A 511 -10.37 6.67 9.44
N TYR A 512 -11.56 7.21 9.17
CA TYR A 512 -12.00 8.52 9.66
C TYR A 512 -12.19 8.59 11.20
N GLU A 513 -12.49 7.46 11.85
CA GLU A 513 -12.58 7.38 13.31
C GLU A 513 -11.21 7.46 13.99
N ASP A 514 -10.16 7.07 13.27
CA ASP A 514 -8.80 7.07 13.77
C ASP A 514 -8.09 8.41 13.50
N LYS A 515 -8.29 9.37 14.42
CA LYS A 515 -7.54 10.64 14.43
C LYS A 515 -6.02 10.46 14.43
N HIS A 516 -5.51 9.31 14.89
CA HIS A 516 -4.07 9.02 14.88
C HIS A 516 -3.60 8.64 13.48
N GLY A 517 -4.38 7.89 12.69
CA GLY A 517 -4.06 7.58 11.30
C GLY A 517 -3.92 8.84 10.45
N LEU A 518 -4.91 9.74 10.53
CA LEU A 518 -4.86 11.04 9.85
C LEU A 518 -3.67 11.89 10.34
N GLY A 519 -3.41 11.89 11.65
CA GLY A 519 -2.24 12.57 12.23
C GLY A 519 -0.92 12.03 11.71
N LEU A 520 -0.75 10.70 11.65
CA LEU A 520 0.45 10.04 11.11
C LEU A 520 0.68 10.39 9.64
N LEU A 521 -0.39 10.40 8.83
CA LEU A 521 -0.31 10.80 7.43
C LEU A 521 0.15 12.26 7.30
N GLN A 522 -0.47 13.17 8.07
CA GLN A 522 -0.10 14.58 8.06
C GLN A 522 1.33 14.82 8.54
N ASP A 523 1.76 14.14 9.60
CA ASP A 523 3.11 14.27 10.14
C ASP A 523 4.16 13.72 9.17
N HIS A 524 3.84 12.61 8.48
CA HIS A 524 4.70 12.12 7.41
C HIS A 524 4.78 13.11 6.24
N MET A 525 3.65 13.64 5.77
CA MET A 525 3.62 14.67 4.72
C MET A 525 4.46 15.88 5.12
N LYS A 526 4.36 16.36 6.37
CA LYS A 526 5.21 17.44 6.90
C LYS A 526 6.69 17.05 6.83
N SER A 527 7.06 15.85 7.26
CA SER A 527 8.46 15.37 7.24
C SER A 527 9.07 15.36 5.83
N LEU A 528 8.26 15.11 4.80
CA LEU A 528 8.69 15.17 3.41
C LEU A 528 8.93 16.62 2.94
N THR A 529 8.22 17.61 3.52
CA THR A 529 8.30 19.02 3.11
C THR A 529 9.28 19.89 3.91
N TYR A 530 9.65 19.52 5.14
CA TYR A 530 10.56 20.32 5.98
C TYR A 530 11.98 19.77 6.01
N ASP A 531 13.00 20.63 5.79
CA ASP A 531 14.41 20.28 5.97
C ASP A 531 14.74 20.04 7.44
N HIS A 532 14.95 18.78 7.82
CA HIS A 532 15.68 18.45 9.04
C HIS A 532 17.18 18.48 8.76
N GLU A 533 17.74 19.68 8.63
CA GLU A 533 19.19 19.89 8.77
C GLU A 533 19.61 20.33 10.18
N THR A 534 18.68 20.37 11.15
CA THR A 534 19.05 20.66 12.54
C THR A 534 18.12 19.94 13.51
N LEU A 535 18.60 18.82 14.05
CA LEU A 535 18.45 18.41 15.45
C LEU A 535 19.62 17.52 15.84
#